data_AF-A0A5C9DYW3-F1
#
_entry.id   AF-A0A5C9DYW3-F1
#
_cell.length_a   1.000
_cell.length_b   1.000
_cell.length_c   1.000
_cell.angle_alpha   90.00
_cell.angle_beta   90.00
_cell.angle_gamma   90.00
#
_symmetry.space_group_name_H-M   'P 1'
#
loop_
_entity.id
_entity.type
_entity.pdbx_description
1 polymer ?
#
loop_
_entity_poly.entity_id
_entity_poly.type
_entity_poly.pdbx_seq_one_letter_code
_entity_poly.pdbx_strand_id
1 'polypeptide(L)' 'MKNELVLCRNCGENVDNEIYACEVCGNDVCDMCAEICPKCGLHFCEACFLEHKCK' A
#
# COMPACT_ATOMS: atom_id res chain seq x y z
N MET A 1 -11.46 22.99 -2.41
CA MET A 1 -10.58 22.03 -1.72
C MET A 1 -9.66 21.46 -2.79
N LYS A 2 -8.33 21.59 -2.65
CA LYS A 2 -7.41 20.92 -3.57
C LYS A 2 -7.36 19.47 -3.10
N ASN A 3 -7.87 18.54 -3.90
CA ASN A 3 -7.52 17.13 -3.72
C ASN A 3 -6.05 17.03 -4.14
N GLU A 4 -5.15 16.94 -3.17
CA GLU A 4 -3.73 16.71 -3.44
C GLU A 4 -3.60 15.27 -3.92
N LEU A 5 -3.39 15.12 -5.22
CA LEU A 5 -3.11 13.82 -5.81
C LEU A 5 -1.71 13.38 -5.40
N VAL A 6 -1.59 12.16 -4.89
CA VAL A 6 -0.31 11.55 -4.52
C VAL A 6 0.03 10.46 -5.52
N LEU A 7 1.29 10.42 -5.96
CA LEU A 7 1.76 9.37 -6.86
C LEU A 7 1.91 8.05 -6.10
N CYS A 8 1.15 7.03 -6.47
CA CYS A 8 1.39 5.68 -5.99
C CYS A 8 2.61 5.10 -6.70
N ARG A 9 3.67 4.76 -5.95
CA ARG A 9 4.91 4.22 -6.54
C ARG A 9 4.76 2.80 -7.08
N ASN A 10 3.71 2.09 -6.68
CA ASN A 10 3.45 0.73 -7.14
C ASN A 10 2.81 0.69 -8.53
N CYS A 11 1.72 1.44 -8.76
CA CYS A 11 1.05 1.49 -10.06
C CYS A 11 1.49 2.65 -10.97
N GLY A 12 2.16 3.67 -10.42
CA GLY A 12 2.59 4.85 -11.17
C GLY A 12 1.48 5.88 -11.44
N GLU A 13 0.28 5.67 -10.85
CA GLU A 13 -0.87 6.57 -11.02
C GLU A 13 -0.95 7.61 -9.89
N ASN A 14 -1.47 8.78 -10.24
CA ASN A 14 -1.83 9.82 -9.28
C ASN A 14 -3.20 9.47 -8.68
N VAL A 15 -3.25 9.23 -7.37
CA VAL A 15 -4.48 8.86 -6.65
C VAL A 15 -4.90 9.98 -5.70
N ASP A 16 -6.21 10.16 -5.53
CA ASP A 16 -6.83 11.08 -4.56
C ASP A 16 -7.13 10.41 -3.21
N ASN A 17 -6.78 9.14 -3.07
CA ASN A 17 -7.11 8.28 -1.94
C ASN A 17 -5.98 8.18 -0.91
N GLU A 18 -6.30 7.56 0.23
CA GLU A 18 -5.34 7.24 1.28
C GLU A 18 -4.19 6.38 0.73
N ILE A 19 -2.98 6.75 1.15
CA ILE A 19 -1.75 6.03 0.89
C ILE A 19 -1.37 5.30 2.18
N TYR A 20 -1.08 4.01 2.06
CA TYR A 20 -0.59 3.17 3.14
C TYR A 20 0.91 2.93 2.99
N ALA A 21 1.62 2.86 4.11
CA ALA A 21 3.00 2.43 4.11
C ALA A 21 3.06 0.90 4.21
N CYS A 22 3.82 0.25 3.32
CA CYS A 22 4.10 -1.17 3.45
C CYS A 22 4.83 -1.45 4.77
N GLU A 23 4.31 -2.37 5.58
CA GLU A 23 4.85 -2.69 6.90
C GLU A 23 6.25 -3.34 6.88
N VAL A 24 6.72 -3.79 5.71
CA VAL A 24 8.06 -4.39 5.57
C VAL A 24 9.07 -3.39 5.03
N CYS A 25 8.77 -2.72 3.91
CA CYS A 25 9.73 -1.90 3.18
C CYS A 25 9.47 -0.39 3.27
N GLY A 26 8.33 0.02 3.84
CA GLY A 26 7.95 1.43 3.95
C GLY A 26 7.53 2.09 2.63
N ASN A 27 7.36 1.33 1.55
CA ASN A 27 6.86 1.87 0.29
C ASN A 27 5.41 2.34 0.43
N ASP A 28 5.15 3.53 -0.11
CA ASP A 28 3.83 4.12 -0.24
C ASP A 28 3.01 3.39 -1.31
N VAL A 29 1.89 2.79 -0.91
CA VAL A 29 0.94 2.08 -1.77
C VAL A 29 -0.45 2.67 -1.64
N CYS A 30 -1.17 2.82 -2.77
CA CYS A 30 -2.55 3.27 -2.72
C CYS A 30 -3.48 2.13 -2.30
N ASP A 31 -4.71 2.47 -1.91
CA ASP A 31 -5.74 1.50 -1.50
C ASP A 31 -5.97 0.35 -2.51
N MET A 32 -5.86 0.62 -3.82
CA MET A 32 -6.00 -0.42 -4.85
C MET A 32 -4.79 -1.35 -4.98
N CYS A 33 -3.62 -0.92 -4.51
CA CYS A 33 -2.36 -1.66 -4.59
C CYS A 33 -1.91 -2.22 -3.23
N ALA A 34 -2.58 -1.84 -2.15
CA ALA A 34 -2.27 -2.31 -0.82
C ALA A 34 -2.86 -3.71 -0.64
N GLU A 35 -2.00 -4.69 -0.40
CA GLU A 35 -2.42 -6.01 0.03
C GLU A 35 -2.58 -6.01 1.55
N ILE A 36 -3.80 -6.25 2.03
CA ILE A 36 -4.10 -6.30 3.46
C ILE A 36 -4.08 -7.75 3.91
N CYS A 37 -3.19 -8.09 4.84
CA CYS A 37 -3.19 -9.44 5.39
C CYS A 37 -4.47 -9.69 6.20
N PRO A 38 -5.31 -10.68 5.83
CA PRO A 38 -6.58 -10.92 6.52
C PRO A 38 -6.40 -11.47 7.94
N LYS A 39 -5.19 -11.86 8.33
CA LYS A 39 -4.89 -12.38 9.67
C LYS A 39 -4.44 -11.29 10.65
N CYS A 40 -3.56 -10.38 10.22
CA CYS A 40 -3.00 -9.33 11.09
C CYS A 40 -3.48 -7.91 10.76
N GLY A 41 -4.17 -7.69 9.63
CA GLY A 41 -4.70 -6.38 9.21
C GLY A 41 -3.64 -5.40 8.72
N LEU A 42 -2.40 -5.86 8.54
CA LEU A 42 -1.27 -5.04 8.09
C LEU A 42 -1.30 -4.82 6.57
N HIS A 43 -0.83 -3.65 6.14
CA HIS A 43 -0.77 -3.23 4.73
C HIS A 43 0.60 -3.54 4.13
N PHE A 44 0.62 -4.13 2.94
CA PHE A 44 1.85 -4.49 2.25
C PHE A 44 1.79 -4.05 0.79
N CYS A 45 2.95 -3.80 0.19
CA CYS A 45 3.05 -3.83 -1.27
C CYS A 45 2.99 -5.28 -1.77
N GLU A 46 2.59 -5.46 -3.02
CA GLU A 46 2.45 -6.78 -3.66
C GLU A 46 3.69 -7.68 -3.45
N ALA A 47 4.89 -7.13 -3.63
CA ALA A 47 6.13 -7.86 -3.47
C ALA A 47 6.36 -8.37 -2.02
N CYS A 48 6.10 -7.54 -1.02
CA CYS A 48 6.30 -7.91 0.38
C CYS A 48 5.17 -8.80 0.92
N PHE A 49 3.97 -8.72 0.34
CA PHE A 49 2.84 -9.54 0.76
C PHE A 49 3.09 -11.03 0.50
N LEU A 50 3.66 -11.37 -0.66
CA LEU A 50 3.95 -12.76 -1.04
C LEU A 50 4.94 -13.44 -0.08
N GLU A 51 5.84 -12.66 0.52
CA GLU A 51 6.82 -13.15 1.50
C GLU A 51 6.33 -13.03 2.96
N HIS A 52 5.22 -12.32 3.19
CA HIS A 52 4.67 -12.10 4.52
C HIS A 52 4.10 -13.40 5.10
N LYS A 53 4.72 -13.88 6.19
CA LYS A 53 4.21 -14.98 7.00
C LYS A 53 3.70 -14.41 8.32
N CYS A 54 2.38 -14.20 8.38
CA CYS A 54 1.71 -13.85 9.63
C CYS A 54 2.01 -14.93 10.68
N LYS A 55 2.63 -14.53 11.80
CA LYS A 55 2.87 -15.39 12.95
C LYS A 55 1.60 -15.53 13.79
#